data_AF-A0A7W1MCU4-F1
#
_entry.id   AF-A0A7W1MCU4-F1
#
_cell.length_a   1.000
_cell.length_b   1.000
_cell.length_c   1.000
_cell.angle_alpha   90.00
_cell.angle_beta   90.00
_cell.angle_gamma   90.00
#
_symmetry.space_group_name_H-M   'P 1'
#
loop_
_entity.id
_entity.type
_entity.pdbx_description
1 polymer ?
#
loop_
_entity_poly.entity_id
_entity_poly.type
_entity_poly.pdbx_seq_one_letter_code
_entity_poly.pdbx_strand_id
1 'polypeptide(L)'
;MTASVAFHASIERYNVLKNPTSKMNAYFKKHPALYKTALLVNHAFRTISMASFSQALPFTGPINTAICFSTSLFYRISVEKNCAYKFALPAFAGSLTIPLAYSGLESLISRTAFISLSAFSLTMIILIPPFAYLTYIILTVQYDVDSQY
;
A
#
# COMPACT_ATOMS: atom_id res chain seq x y z
N MET A 1 2.39 36.63 8.01
CA MET A 1 2.53 35.16 8.01
C MET A 1 1.22 34.60 8.54
N THR A 2 0.48 33.79 7.78
CA THR A 2 -0.84 33.28 8.21
C THR A 2 -0.69 32.24 9.32
N ALA A 3 -1.70 32.10 10.18
CA ALA A 3 -1.67 31.17 11.31
C ALA A 3 -1.37 29.71 10.89
N SER A 4 -1.84 29.30 9.70
CA SER A 4 -1.55 27.96 9.17
C SER A 4 -0.07 27.76 8.82
N VAL A 5 0.60 28.79 8.30
CA VAL A 5 2.04 28.75 7.97
C VAL A 5 2.89 28.74 9.24
N ALA A 6 2.51 29.49 10.27
CA ALA A 6 3.20 29.49 11.56
C ALA A 6 3.06 28.14 12.30
N PHE A 7 1.89 27.51 12.21
CA PHE A 7 1.64 26.19 12.78
C PHE A 7 2.43 25.09 12.05
N HIS A 8 2.41 25.07 10.72
CA HIS A 8 3.23 24.13 9.94
C HIS A 8 4.72 24.31 10.17
N ALA A 9 5.21 25.55 10.25
CA ALA A 9 6.61 25.83 10.59
C ALA A 9 6.97 25.33 11.99
N SER A 10 6.07 25.43 12.98
CA SER A 10 6.30 24.85 14.31
C SER A 10 6.36 23.34 14.29
N ILE A 11 5.45 22.65 13.58
CA ILE A 11 5.48 21.19 13.44
C ILE A 11 6.76 20.73 12.73
N GLU A 12 7.14 21.39 11.64
CA GLU A 12 8.37 21.05 10.92
C GLU A 12 9.62 21.24 11.78
N ARG A 13 9.64 22.25 12.67
CA ARG A 13 10.77 22.51 13.57
C ARG A 13 11.08 21.34 14.50
N TYR A 14 10.04 20.58 14.89
CA TYR A 14 10.17 19.40 15.74
C TYR A 14 10.15 18.08 14.95
N ASN A 15 10.13 18.12 13.63
CA ASN A 15 10.17 16.93 12.80
C ASN A 15 11.61 16.37 12.74
N VAL A 16 11.97 15.57 13.75
CA VAL A 16 13.27 14.88 13.85
C VAL A 16 13.59 13.99 12.65
N LEU A 17 12.57 13.60 11.86
CA LEU A 17 12.73 12.78 10.67
C LEU A 17 13.07 13.58 9.42
N LYS A 18 12.93 14.92 9.42
CA LYS A 18 13.13 15.76 8.23
C LYS A 18 14.52 15.57 7.61
N ASN A 19 15.57 15.66 8.42
CA ASN A 19 16.96 15.51 7.96
C ASN A 19 17.29 14.11 7.44
N PRO A 20 17.01 13.00 8.16
CA PRO A 20 17.26 11.67 7.63
C PRO A 20 16.41 11.38 6.38
N THR A 21 15.13 11.78 6.34
CA THR A 21 14.28 11.61 5.15
C THR A 21 14.81 12.39 3.95
N SER A 22 15.28 13.63 4.14
CA SER A 22 15.87 14.41 3.05
C SER A 22 17.14 13.78 2.48
N LYS A 23 18.05 13.31 3.35
CA LYS A 23 19.27 12.60 2.93
C LYS A 23 18.95 11.31 2.17
N MET A 24 18.00 10.53 2.68
CA MET A 24 17.59 9.28 2.07
C MET A 24 16.89 9.50 0.72
N ASN A 25 16.06 10.53 0.60
CA ASN A 25 15.47 10.94 -0.69
C ASN A 25 16.53 11.39 -1.69
N ALA A 26 17.54 12.15 -1.26
CA ALA A 26 18.65 12.56 -2.14
C ALA A 26 19.48 11.35 -2.62
N TYR A 27 19.65 10.33 -1.77
CA TYR A 27 20.29 9.07 -2.15
C TYR A 27 19.44 8.27 -3.14
N PHE A 28 18.15 8.07 -2.85
CA PHE A 28 17.23 7.37 -3.74
C PHE A 28 17.06 8.04 -5.09
N LYS A 29 17.12 9.38 -5.13
CA LYS A 29 17.20 10.15 -6.36
C LYS A 29 18.43 9.85 -7.22
N LYS A 30 19.48 9.23 -6.71
CA LYS A 30 20.62 8.78 -7.53
C LYS A 30 20.54 7.30 -7.89
N HIS A 31 19.61 6.56 -7.30
CA HIS A 31 19.47 5.11 -7.41
C HIS A 31 18.01 4.71 -7.63
N PRO A 32 17.42 4.99 -8.81
CA PRO A 32 15.99 4.80 -9.08
C PRO A 32 15.54 3.35 -8.90
N ALA A 33 16.37 2.36 -9.24
CA ALA A 33 16.04 0.95 -9.03
C ALA A 33 15.88 0.60 -7.54
N LEU A 34 16.78 1.06 -6.68
CA LEU A 34 16.67 0.88 -5.23
C LEU A 34 15.44 1.62 -4.67
N TYR A 35 15.14 2.79 -5.23
CA TYR A 35 13.97 3.55 -4.82
C TYR A 35 12.67 2.80 -5.13
N LYS A 36 12.52 2.26 -6.35
CA LYS A 36 11.38 1.43 -6.75
C LYS A 36 11.21 0.24 -5.81
N THR A 37 12.29 -0.49 -5.51
CA THR A 37 12.26 -1.62 -4.58
C THR A 37 11.83 -1.21 -3.16
N ALA A 38 12.37 -0.11 -2.63
CA ALA A 38 12.00 0.38 -1.30
C ALA A 38 10.51 0.74 -1.22
N LEU A 39 9.96 1.37 -2.25
CA LEU A 39 8.55 1.72 -2.33
C LEU A 39 7.64 0.48 -2.42
N LEU A 40 8.02 -0.52 -3.22
CA LEU A 40 7.31 -1.80 -3.31
C LEU A 40 7.26 -2.52 -1.96
N VAL A 41 8.41 -2.63 -1.28
CA VAL A 41 8.49 -3.27 0.04
C VAL A 41 7.64 -2.52 1.06
N ASN A 42 7.71 -1.19 1.07
CA ASN A 42 6.88 -0.37 1.97
C ASN A 42 5.37 -0.58 1.70
N HIS A 43 4.98 -0.72 0.43
CA HIS A 43 3.60 -1.07 0.07
C HIS A 43 3.19 -2.43 0.61
N ALA A 44 4.03 -3.45 0.45
CA ALA A 44 3.74 -4.79 0.95
C ALA A 44 3.50 -4.77 2.47
N PHE A 45 4.41 -4.15 3.23
CA PHE A 45 4.25 -4.00 4.68
C PHE A 45 2.98 -3.25 5.06
N ARG A 46 2.70 -2.10 4.43
CA ARG A 46 1.47 -1.33 4.67
C ARG A 46 0.21 -2.15 4.39
N THR A 47 0.21 -2.92 3.31
CA THR A 47 -0.93 -3.75 2.90
C THR A 47 -1.19 -4.86 3.91
N ILE A 48 -0.14 -5.57 4.32
CA ILE A 48 -0.23 -6.65 5.31
C ILE A 48 -0.70 -6.11 6.66
N SER A 49 -0.15 -4.98 7.10
CA SER A 49 -0.58 -4.32 8.34
C SER A 49 -2.05 -3.91 8.26
N MET A 50 -2.51 -3.35 7.14
CA MET A 50 -3.91 -2.98 6.95
C MET A 50 -4.84 -4.20 6.92
N ALA A 51 -4.43 -5.29 6.26
CA ALA A 51 -5.20 -6.54 6.25
C ALA A 51 -5.33 -7.12 7.66
N SER A 52 -4.23 -7.16 8.41
CA SER A 52 -4.20 -7.63 9.79
C SER A 52 -5.06 -6.75 10.69
N PHE A 53 -4.97 -5.42 10.52
CA PHE A 53 -5.78 -4.47 11.28
C PHE A 53 -7.28 -4.65 10.99
N SER A 54 -7.66 -4.80 9.72
CA SER A 54 -9.04 -5.04 9.30
C SER A 54 -9.62 -6.33 9.89
N GLN A 55 -8.80 -7.36 10.07
CA GLN A 55 -9.20 -8.63 10.70
C GLN A 55 -9.21 -8.57 12.23
N ALA A 56 -8.37 -7.73 12.84
CA ALA A 56 -8.29 -7.59 14.30
C ALA A 56 -9.41 -6.73 14.90
N LEU A 57 -10.08 -5.90 14.09
CA LEU A 57 -11.19 -5.07 14.56
C LEU A 57 -12.40 -5.94 14.93
N PRO A 58 -13.06 -5.69 16.09
CA PRO A 58 -14.11 -6.56 16.62
C PRO A 58 -15.50 -6.36 15.96
N PHE A 59 -15.58 -5.64 14.83
CA PHE A 59 -16.85 -5.40 14.14
C PHE A 59 -17.05 -6.32 12.93
N THR A 60 -18.23 -6.25 12.31
CA THR A 60 -18.52 -7.02 11.10
C THR A 60 -17.63 -6.56 9.93
N GLY A 61 -17.38 -7.45 8.96
CA GLY A 61 -16.53 -7.17 7.81
C GLY A 61 -16.86 -5.86 7.08
N PRO A 62 -18.13 -5.53 6.78
CA PRO A 62 -18.50 -4.25 6.18
C PRO A 62 -18.16 -3.03 7.05
N ILE A 63 -18.35 -3.13 8.37
CA ILE A 63 -18.01 -2.05 9.30
C ILE A 63 -16.50 -1.86 9.38
N ASN A 64 -15.72 -2.94 9.51
CA ASN A 64 -14.27 -2.87 9.49
C ASN A 64 -13.74 -2.25 8.19
N THR A 65 -14.35 -2.63 7.05
CA THR A 65 -14.01 -2.06 5.74
C THR A 65 -14.29 -0.56 5.68
N ALA A 66 -15.45 -0.11 6.17
CA ALA A 66 -15.79 1.30 6.23
C ALA A 66 -14.83 2.10 7.12
N ILE A 67 -14.50 1.58 8.30
CA ILE A 67 -13.52 2.20 9.23
C ILE A 67 -12.17 2.34 8.54
N CYS A 68 -11.62 1.23 8.02
CA CYS A 68 -10.31 1.22 7.36
C CYS A 68 -10.29 2.15 6.14
N PHE A 69 -11.35 2.18 5.34
CA PHE A 69 -11.49 3.10 4.20
C PHE A 69 -11.49 4.56 4.65
N SER A 70 -12.34 4.92 5.62
CA SER A 70 -12.44 6.28 6.15
C SER A 70 -11.13 6.75 6.77
N THR A 71 -10.45 5.91 7.56
CA THR A 71 -9.14 6.24 8.13
C THR A 71 -8.08 6.40 7.05
N SER A 72 -8.08 5.56 6.02
CA SER A 72 -7.15 5.66 4.89
C SER A 72 -7.37 6.93 4.08
N LEU A 73 -8.64 7.32 3.87
CA LEU A 73 -9.00 8.58 3.22
C LEU A 73 -8.55 9.77 4.06
N PHE A 74 -8.84 9.75 5.37
CA PHE A 74 -8.42 10.78 6.31
C PHE A 74 -6.90 10.95 6.34
N TYR A 75 -6.15 9.85 6.38
CA TYR A 75 -4.70 9.85 6.34
C TYR A 75 -4.18 10.43 5.00
N ARG A 76 -4.84 10.10 3.88
CA ARG A 76 -4.46 10.63 2.57
C ARG A 76 -4.65 12.15 2.47
N ILE A 77 -5.75 12.68 3.00
CA ILE A 77 -6.03 14.12 2.94
C ILE A 77 -5.21 14.93 3.95
N SER A 78 -4.89 14.37 5.11
CA SER A 78 -4.21 15.08 6.20
C SER A 78 -2.68 14.93 6.19
N VAL A 79 -2.18 13.73 5.89
CA VAL A 79 -0.76 13.40 5.94
C VAL A 79 -0.16 13.27 4.55
N GLU A 80 -0.74 12.43 3.68
CA GLU A 80 -0.12 12.13 2.38
C GLU A 80 -0.22 13.25 1.35
N LYS A 81 -0.93 14.34 1.64
CA LYS A 81 -0.97 15.53 0.78
C LYS A 81 0.43 16.10 0.52
N ASN A 82 1.31 16.00 1.51
CA ASN A 82 2.68 16.52 1.46
C ASN A 82 3.74 15.41 1.38
N CYS A 83 3.34 14.14 1.33
CA CYS A 83 4.27 13.03 1.15
C CYS A 83 4.61 12.88 -0.33
N ALA A 84 5.87 12.59 -0.62
CA ALA A 84 6.33 12.28 -1.98
C ALA A 84 5.63 11.03 -2.56
N TYR A 85 5.00 10.22 -1.70
CA TYR A 85 4.37 8.99 -2.10
C TYR A 85 3.08 8.75 -1.30
N LYS A 86 2.02 8.29 -1.99
CA LYS A 86 0.65 8.12 -1.45
C LYS A 86 0.29 6.63 -1.36
N PHE A 87 0.42 6.05 -0.18
CA PHE A 87 0.27 4.60 0.03
C PHE A 87 -1.08 4.17 0.62
N ALA A 88 -1.81 5.07 1.27
CA ALA A 88 -2.92 4.67 2.15
C ALA A 88 -4.08 3.97 1.41
N LEU A 89 -4.61 4.60 0.36
CA LEU A 89 -5.70 4.01 -0.43
C LEU A 89 -5.27 2.75 -1.20
N PRO A 90 -4.10 2.72 -1.85
CA PRO A 90 -3.61 1.47 -2.44
C PRO A 90 -3.45 0.35 -1.42
N ALA A 91 -2.85 0.62 -0.26
CA ALA A 91 -2.68 -0.39 0.80
C ALA A 91 -4.02 -0.90 1.33
N PHE A 92 -5.04 -0.03 1.42
CA PHE A 92 -6.41 -0.45 1.72
C PHE A 92 -6.97 -1.36 0.62
N ALA A 93 -6.84 -1.02 -0.66
CA ALA A 93 -7.30 -1.88 -1.75
C ALA A 93 -6.62 -3.26 -1.70
N GLY A 94 -5.30 -3.29 -1.47
CA GLY A 94 -4.57 -4.54 -1.29
C GLY A 94 -5.01 -5.34 -0.06
N SER A 95 -5.42 -4.68 1.02
CA SER A 95 -5.93 -5.34 2.22
C SER A 95 -7.24 -6.10 1.99
N LEU A 96 -8.02 -5.70 0.97
CA LEU A 96 -9.23 -6.40 0.56
C LEU A 96 -8.90 -7.58 -0.36
N THR A 97 -7.88 -7.46 -1.21
CA THR A 97 -7.55 -8.50 -2.19
C THR A 97 -6.75 -9.65 -1.60
N ILE A 98 -5.88 -9.39 -0.61
CA ILE A 98 -5.03 -10.43 -0.01
C ILE A 98 -5.84 -11.55 0.68
N PRO A 99 -6.83 -11.25 1.54
CA PRO A 99 -7.62 -12.31 2.17
C PRO A 99 -8.42 -13.13 1.15
N LEU A 100 -8.94 -12.48 0.11
CA LEU A 100 -9.67 -13.14 -0.98
C LEU A 100 -8.76 -14.07 -1.80
N ALA A 101 -7.47 -13.74 -1.90
CA ALA A 101 -6.48 -14.52 -2.62
C ALA A 101 -5.99 -15.77 -1.86
N TYR A 102 -6.21 -15.83 -0.54
CA TYR A 102 -5.62 -16.86 0.31
C TYR A 102 -5.97 -18.27 -0.14
N SER A 103 -7.26 -18.54 -0.39
CA SER A 103 -7.74 -19.85 -0.84
C SER A 103 -7.20 -20.24 -2.22
N GLY A 104 -7.05 -19.26 -3.12
CA GLY A 104 -6.44 -19.47 -4.44
C GLY A 104 -4.95 -19.78 -4.36
N LEU A 105 -4.22 -19.04 -3.52
CA LEU A 105 -2.78 -19.28 -3.28
C LEU A 105 -2.54 -20.63 -2.62
N GLU A 106 -3.34 -20.96 -1.60
CA GLU A 106 -3.29 -22.27 -0.93
C GLU A 106 -3.56 -23.40 -1.92
N SER A 107 -4.51 -23.23 -2.84
CA SER A 107 -4.83 -24.22 -3.87
C SER A 107 -3.68 -24.46 -4.86
N LEU A 108 -2.92 -23.41 -5.21
CA LEU A 108 -1.70 -23.55 -6.02
C LEU A 108 -0.59 -24.28 -5.25
N ILE A 109 -0.34 -23.88 -3.99
CA ILE A 109 0.74 -24.42 -3.16
C ILE A 109 0.50 -25.90 -2.83
N SER A 110 -0.74 -26.23 -2.44
CA SER A 110 -1.17 -27.61 -2.15
C SER A 110 -1.36 -28.46 -3.40
N ARG A 111 -1.16 -27.88 -4.59
CA ARG A 111 -1.31 -28.50 -5.92
C ARG A 111 -2.73 -28.96 -6.24
N THR A 112 -3.72 -28.63 -5.42
CA THR A 112 -5.13 -28.99 -5.65
C THR A 112 -5.70 -28.29 -6.88
N ALA A 113 -5.18 -27.10 -7.20
CA ALA A 113 -5.50 -26.39 -8.44
C ALA A 113 -5.16 -27.19 -9.71
N PHE A 114 -4.23 -28.14 -9.66
CA PHE A 114 -3.80 -28.92 -10.83
C PHE A 114 -4.53 -30.27 -10.98
N ILE A 115 -5.49 -30.58 -10.10
CA ILE A 115 -6.26 -31.83 -10.17
C ILE A 115 -7.16 -31.86 -11.41
N SER A 116 -7.65 -30.72 -11.86
CA SER A 116 -8.46 -30.59 -13.07
C SER A 116 -8.31 -29.21 -13.71
N LEU A 117 -8.67 -29.11 -14.99
CA LEU A 117 -8.74 -27.83 -15.68
C LEU A 117 -9.73 -26.87 -15.00
N SER A 118 -10.85 -27.37 -14.47
CA SER A 118 -11.84 -26.55 -13.77
C SER A 118 -11.32 -25.98 -12.45
N ALA A 119 -10.60 -26.78 -11.65
CA ALA A 119 -9.96 -26.33 -10.41
C ALA A 119 -8.89 -25.27 -10.70
N PHE A 120 -8.12 -25.48 -11.77
CA PHE A 120 -7.12 -24.52 -12.22
C PHE A 120 -7.77 -23.19 -12.63
N SER A 121 -8.80 -23.23 -13.48
CA SER A 121 -9.50 -22.02 -13.95
C SER A 121 -10.13 -21.24 -12.79
N LEU A 122 -10.79 -21.91 -11.84
CA LEU A 122 -11.37 -21.24 -10.67
C LEU A 122 -10.28 -20.57 -9.81
N THR A 123 -9.16 -21.27 -9.62
CA THR A 123 -8.01 -20.74 -8.89
C THR A 123 -7.46 -19.48 -9.58
N MET A 124 -7.32 -19.50 -10.91
CA MET A 124 -6.87 -18.32 -11.67
C MET A 124 -7.83 -17.14 -11.52
N ILE A 125 -9.14 -17.37 -11.54
CA ILE A 125 -10.16 -16.31 -11.35
C ILE A 125 -10.02 -15.68 -9.96
N ILE A 126 -9.86 -16.48 -8.91
CA ILE A 126 -9.67 -16.00 -7.53
C ILE A 126 -8.41 -15.14 -7.40
N LEU A 127 -7.38 -15.41 -8.20
CA LEU A 127 -6.12 -14.66 -8.18
C LEU A 127 -6.14 -13.40 -9.06
N ILE A 128 -7.19 -13.11 -9.82
CA ILE A 128 -7.27 -11.88 -10.63
C ILE A 128 -7.12 -10.61 -9.75
N PRO A 129 -7.88 -10.43 -8.65
CA PRO A 129 -7.76 -9.24 -7.82
C PRO A 129 -6.36 -8.95 -7.25
N PRO A 130 -5.63 -9.91 -6.64
CA PRO A 130 -4.27 -9.64 -6.14
C PRO A 130 -3.28 -9.38 -7.29
N PHE A 131 -3.42 -10.01 -8.47
CA PHE A 131 -2.58 -9.71 -9.63
C PHE A 131 -2.84 -8.30 -10.18
N ALA A 132 -4.11 -7.91 -10.29
CA ALA A 132 -4.48 -6.55 -10.68
C ALA A 132 -3.94 -5.52 -9.69
N TYR A 133 -4.03 -5.79 -8.39
CA TYR A 133 -3.45 -4.96 -7.34
C TYR A 133 -1.94 -4.84 -7.47
N LEU A 134 -1.22 -5.96 -7.61
CA LEU A 134 0.25 -5.96 -7.75
C LEU A 134 0.69 -5.17 -8.98
N THR A 135 -0.01 -5.36 -10.10
CA THR A 135 0.25 -4.63 -11.35
C THR A 135 0.04 -3.13 -11.16
N TYR A 136 -1.06 -2.73 -10.51
CA TYR A 136 -1.34 -1.33 -10.18
C TYR A 136 -0.24 -0.71 -9.32
N ILE A 137 0.25 -1.43 -8.29
CA ILE A 137 1.34 -0.94 -7.44
C ILE A 137 2.64 -0.78 -8.25
N ILE A 138 3.01 -1.77 -9.06
CA ILE A 138 4.23 -1.69 -9.89
C ILE A 138 4.17 -0.48 -10.82
N LEU A 139 3.04 -0.28 -11.51
CA LEU A 139 2.85 0.84 -12.42
C LEU A 139 2.89 2.19 -11.68
N THR A 140 2.28 2.26 -10.49
CA THR A 140 2.28 3.48 -9.67
C THR A 140 3.68 3.82 -9.16
N VAL A 141 4.41 2.83 -8.62
CA VAL A 141 5.80 3.00 -8.19
C VAL A 141 6.68 3.43 -9.35
N GLN A 142 6.50 2.80 -10.51
CA GLN A 142 7.26 3.13 -11.70
C GLN A 142 7.02 4.57 -12.14
N TYR A 143 5.76 4.99 -12.23
CA TYR A 143 5.39 6.37 -12.55
C TYR A 143 5.92 7.38 -11.52
N ASP A 144 5.78 7.11 -10.23
CA ASP A 144 6.19 8.02 -9.16
C ASP A 144 7.71 8.21 -9.09
N VAL A 145 8.48 7.18 -9.43
CA VAL A 145 9.94 7.27 -9.52
C VAL A 145 10.34 7.93 -10.84
N ASP A 146 9.83 7.46 -11.97
CA ASP A 146 10.27 7.91 -13.29
C ASP A 146 9.87 9.37 -13.59
N SER A 147 8.77 9.87 -13.02
CA SER A 147 8.37 11.30 -13.14
C SER A 147 9.29 12.28 -12.39
N GLN A 148 10.22 11.79 -11.57
CA GLN A 148 11.19 12.62 -10.84
C GLN A 148 12.53 12.78 -11.57
N TYR A 149 12.67 12.21 -12.77
CA TYR A 149 13.86 12.21 -13.62
C TYR A 149 13.54 12.69 -15.03
#